data_AF-A0A1F9V6F5-F1
#
_entry.id   AF-A0A1F9V6F5-F1
#
_cell.length_a   1.000
_cell.length_b   1.000
_cell.length_c   1.000
_cell.angle_alpha   90.00
_cell.angle_beta   90.00
_cell.angle_gamma   90.00
#
_symmetry.space_group_name_H-M   'P 1'
#
loop_
_entity.id
_entity.type
_entity.pdbx_description
1 polymer ?
#
loop_
_entity_poly.entity_id
_entity_poly.type
_entity_poly.pdbx_seq_one_letter_code
_entity_poly.pdbx_strand_id
1 'polypeptide(L)' 'MNRLLTVDEVATWLQVKPRTIYQWVHEGYIPVIKLGTLVRFDQASVLAWVKKRETPGRTRKQPEFDLS' A
#
# COMPACT_ATOMS: atom_id res chain seq x y z
N MET A 1 -8.89 9.88 -16.22
CA MET A 1 -9.22 10.31 -14.84
C MET A 1 -9.20 9.08 -13.96
N ASN A 2 -8.23 8.95 -13.05
CA ASN A 2 -8.26 7.87 -12.07
C ASN A 2 -9.25 8.24 -10.96
N ARG A 3 -10.20 7.33 -10.72
CA ARG A 3 -11.14 7.44 -9.61
C ARG A 3 -10.38 7.26 -8.29
N LEU A 4 -10.80 8.01 -7.25
CA LEU A 4 -10.30 7.79 -5.90
C LEU A 4 -10.88 6.51 -5.28
N LEU A 5 -10.02 5.77 -4.59
CA LEU A 5 -10.37 4.52 -3.94
C LEU A 5 -10.96 4.78 -2.55
N THR A 6 -11.85 3.89 -2.14
CA THR A 6 -12.37 3.77 -0.78
C THR A 6 -11.45 2.93 0.10
N VAL A 7 -11.73 2.90 1.41
CA VAL A 7 -11.02 2.03 2.36
C VAL A 7 -11.10 0.55 1.94
N ASP A 8 -12.27 0.11 1.48
CA ASP A 8 -12.51 -1.30 1.12
C ASP A 8 -11.77 -1.70 -0.16
N GLU A 9 -11.72 -0.81 -1.16
CA GLU A 9 -10.96 -1.02 -2.40
C GLU A 9 -9.46 -1.08 -2.13
N VAL A 10 -8.92 -0.21 -1.25
CA VAL A 10 -7.51 -0.26 -0.85
C VAL A 10 -7.20 -1.52 -0.04
N ALA A 11 -8.09 -1.90 0.88
CA ALA A 11 -7.94 -3.12 1.67
C ALA A 11 -7.89 -4.37 0.79
N THR A 12 -8.83 -4.46 -0.17
CA THR A 12 -8.87 -5.54 -1.17
C THR A 12 -7.60 -5.56 -2.01
N TRP A 13 -7.17 -4.39 -2.49
CA TRP A 13 -5.99 -4.29 -3.34
C TRP A 13 -4.69 -4.68 -2.63
N LEU A 14 -4.52 -4.27 -1.37
CA LEU A 14 -3.35 -4.62 -0.56
C LEU A 14 -3.48 -5.98 0.15
N GLN A 15 -4.59 -6.70 -0.05
CA GLN A 15 -4.91 -7.96 0.62
C GLN A 15 -4.81 -7.89 2.15
N VAL A 16 -5.34 -6.81 2.74
CA VAL A 16 -5.43 -6.63 4.20
C VAL A 16 -6.87 -6.43 4.64
N LYS A 17 -7.13 -6.53 5.94
CA LYS A 17 -8.47 -6.25 6.48
C LYS A 17 -8.74 -4.73 6.45
N PRO A 18 -9.98 -4.27 6.18
CA PRO A 18 -10.33 -2.84 6.23
C PRO A 18 -9.97 -2.16 7.56
N ARG A 19 -10.07 -2.89 8.68
CA ARG A 19 -9.64 -2.44 10.00
C ARG A 19 -8.17 -1.99 10.03
N THR A 20 -7.29 -2.70 9.33
CA THR A 20 -5.86 -2.35 9.21
C THR A 20 -5.68 -1.03 8.48
N ILE A 21 -6.46 -0.80 7.40
CA ILE A 21 -6.44 0.47 6.69
C ILE A 21 -6.95 1.61 7.60
N TYR A 22 -8.05 1.42 8.32
CA TYR A 22 -8.54 2.42 9.28
C TYR A 22 -7.50 2.77 10.35
N GLN A 23 -6.79 1.77 10.87
CA GLN A 23 -5.71 1.97 11.82
C GLN A 23 -4.58 2.80 11.21
N TRP A 24 -4.12 2.46 10.00
CA TRP A 24 -3.09 3.24 9.31
C TRP A 24 -3.51 4.67 9.00
N VAL A 25 -4.79 4.90 8.69
CA VAL A 25 -5.34 6.26 8.50
C VAL A 25 -5.28 7.05 9.80
N HIS A 26 -5.67 6.43 10.92
CA HIS A 26 -5.65 7.05 12.24
C HIS A 26 -4.22 7.39 12.70
N GLU A 27 -3.29 6.48 12.46
CA GLU A 27 -1.86 6.64 12.78
C GLU A 27 -1.12 7.58 11.81
N GLY A 28 -1.77 8.03 10.72
CA GLY A 28 -1.10 8.81 9.66
C GLY A 28 -0.06 8.00 8.88
N TYR A 29 -0.16 6.68 8.91
CA TYR A 29 0.82 5.75 8.32
C TYR A 29 0.68 5.61 6.80
N ILE A 30 -0.53 5.75 6.25
CA ILE A 30 -0.86 5.61 4.82
C ILE A 30 -1.30 6.98 4.23
N PRO A 31 -0.91 7.33 2.99
CA PRO A 31 -1.34 8.58 2.35
C PRO A 31 -2.85 8.58 2.11
N VAL A 32 -3.51 9.66 2.51
CA VAL A 32 -4.97 9.80 2.47
C VAL A 32 -5.36 11.18 1.95
N ILE A 33 -6.53 11.24 1.31
CA ILE A 33 -7.21 12.47 0.93
C ILE A 33 -8.45 12.57 1.82
N LYS A 34 -8.51 13.62 2.64
CA LYS A 34 -9.66 13.91 3.51
C LYS A 34 -10.65 14.80 2.77
N LEU A 35 -11.88 14.32 2.62
CA LEU A 35 -13.01 15.05 2.03
C LEU A 35 -14.10 15.17 3.09
N GLY A 36 -13.88 16.08 4.06
CA GLY A 36 -14.72 16.19 5.24
C GLY A 36 -14.64 14.93 6.12
N THR A 37 -15.76 14.25 6.29
CA THR A 37 -15.84 12.98 7.04
C THR A 37 -15.38 11.77 6.21
N LEU A 38 -15.26 11.92 4.89
CA LEU A 38 -14.89 10.83 4.00
C LEU A 38 -13.37 10.77 3.84
N VAL A 39 -12.85 9.55 3.83
CA VAL A 39 -11.47 9.25 3.48
C VAL A 39 -11.44 8.60 2.10
N ARG A 40 -10.52 9.08 1.27
CA ARG A 40 -10.27 8.59 -0.07
C ARG A 40 -8.78 8.42 -0.30
N PHE A 41 -8.44 7.61 -1.29
CA PHE A 41 -7.05 7.28 -1.62
C PHE A 41 -6.81 7.46 -3.10
N ASP A 42 -5.71 8.11 -3.44
CA ASP A 42 -5.19 8.07 -4.80
C ASP A 42 -4.36 6.80 -4.99
N GLN A 43 -4.67 6.03 -6.03
CA GLN A 43 -4.02 4.74 -6.28
C GLN A 43 -2.51 4.89 -6.52
N ALA A 44 -2.08 5.93 -7.24
CA ALA A 44 -0.67 6.17 -7.53
C ALA A 44 0.11 6.51 -6.25
N SER A 45 -0.50 7.30 -5.36
CA SER A 45 0.06 7.65 -4.06
C SER A 45 0.23 6.43 -3.14
N VAL A 46 -0.78 5.55 -3.09
CA VAL A 46 -0.68 4.29 -2.33
C VAL A 46 0.36 3.36 -2.96
N LEU A 47 0.45 3.25 -4.28
CA LEU A 47 1.48 2.46 -4.96
C LEU A 47 2.89 2.94 -4.61
N ALA A 48 3.14 4.25 -4.71
CA ALA A 48 4.42 4.85 -4.36
C ALA A 48 4.78 4.61 -2.89
N TRP A 49 3.79 4.66 -2.01
CA TRP A 49 3.91 4.35 -0.59
C TRP A 49 4.28 2.88 -0.30
N VAL A 50 3.70 1.93 -1.05
CA VAL A 50 4.10 0.51 -0.97
C VAL A 50 5.53 0.33 -1.46
N LYS A 51 5.87 0.87 -2.63
CA LYS A 51 7.22 0.75 -3.21
C LYS A 51 8.31 1.29 -2.30
N LYS A 52 8.06 2.39 -1.60
CA LYS A 52 9.01 2.94 -0.60
C LYS A 52 9.27 2.01 0.59
N ARG A 53 8.41 1.03 0.84
CA ARG A 53 8.54 0.04 1.92
C ARG A 53 9.13 -1.28 1.47
N GLU A 54 9.32 -1.46 0.17
CA GLU A 54 9.99 -2.63 -0.36
C GLU A 54 11.42 -2.63 0.17
N THR A 55 11.73 -3.56 1.05
CA THR A 55 13.10 -3.80 1.50
C THR A 55 13.74 -4.82 0.59
N PRO A 56 15.02 -4.68 0.22
CA PRO A 56 15.72 -5.74 -0.48
C PRO A 56 15.59 -7.04 0.31
N GLY A 57 15.23 -8.12 -0.39
CA GLY A 57 15.20 -9.45 0.22
C GLY A 57 16.54 -9.73 0.90
N ARG A 58 16.53 -10.47 2.02
CA ARG A 58 17.78 -10.85 2.69
C ARG A 58 18.63 -11.69 1.73
N THR A 59 19.63 -11.10 1.09
CA THR A 59 20.62 -11.80 0.27
C THR A 59 21.59 -12.56 1.17
N ARG A 60 21.12 -13.64 1.83
CA ARG A 60 22.02 -14.53 2.58
C ARG A 60 22.59 -15.65 1.70
N LYS A 61 21.98 -15.90 0.55
CA LYS A 61 22.52 -16.75 -0.51
C LYS A 61 22.22 -16.06 -1.83
N GLN A 62 23.26 -15.74 -2.58
CA GLN A 62 23.10 -15.42 -3.99
C GLN A 62 22.57 -16.72 -4.63
N PRO A 63 21.38 -16.73 -5.25
CA PRO A 63 20.94 -17.91 -5.97
C PRO A 63 22.00 -18.17 -7.03
N GLU A 64 22.66 -19.32 -6.96
CA GLU A 64 23.41 -19.87 -8.07
C GLU A 64 22.38 -20.14 -9.18
N PHE A 65 22.15 -19.15 -10.02
CA PHE A 65 21.41 -19.37 -11.25
C PHE A 65 22.36 -20.15 -12.14
N ASP A 66 22.22 -21.47 -12.12
CA ASP A 66 22.81 -22.34 -13.12
C ASP A 66 22.15 -22.00 -14.46
N LEU A 67 22.74 -21.04 -15.17
CA LEU A 67 22.45 -20.73 -16.55
C LEU A 67 23.34 -21.65 -17.39
N SER A 68 22.95 -22.93 -17.40
CA SER A 68 23.38 -23.91 -18.41
C SER A 68 22.55 -23.78 -19.68
#